data_AF-A0A958GTY9-F1
#
_entry.id   AF-A0A958GTY9-F1
#
_cell.length_a   1.000
_cell.length_b   1.000
_cell.length_c   1.000
_cell.angle_alpha   90.00
_cell.angle_beta   90.00
_cell.angle_gamma   90.00
#
_symmetry.space_group_name_H-M   'P 1'
#
loop_
_entity.id
_entity.type
_entity.pdbx_description
1 polymer ?
#
loop_
_entity_poly.entity_id
_entity_poly.type
_entity_poly.pdbx_seq_one_letter_code
_entity_poly.pdbx_strand_id
1 'polypeptide(L)'
;LSTALKAEITIVGGAVQESSYYDYQWLRIDEAPPTEVHIVTGRSSTPGGMGEVGYPSVGPAVANAIFAATGRRVTRLPIRPVDLAGWRDAVAPVPGPVTPEPTPVDPSPTAVPPTAAPPDRVADRIYLPHLKRDGR
;
A
#
# COMPACT_ATOMS: atom_id res chain seq x y z
N LEU A 1 -0.72 3.65 5.77
CA LEU A 1 -0.67 3.78 7.24
C LEU A 1 -1.91 4.47 7.81
N SER A 2 -2.31 5.65 7.32
CA SER A 2 -3.52 6.35 7.80
C SER A 2 -4.77 5.45 7.85
N THR A 3 -5.04 4.69 6.78
CA THR A 3 -6.17 3.75 6.68
C THR A 3 -6.07 2.54 7.60
N ALA A 4 -4.87 2.21 8.07
CA ALA A 4 -4.68 1.13 9.03
C ALA A 4 -4.83 1.61 10.48
N LEU A 5 -4.50 2.87 10.80
CA LEU A 5 -4.32 3.34 12.17
C LEU A 5 -5.30 4.44 12.63
N LYS A 6 -5.81 5.28 11.71
CA LYS A 6 -6.52 6.52 12.07
C LYS A 6 -7.81 6.75 11.29
N ALA A 7 -7.74 6.62 9.96
CA ALA A 7 -8.82 7.01 9.08
C ALA A 7 -10.02 6.05 9.22
N GLU A 8 -11.14 6.60 9.67
CA GLU A 8 -12.43 5.92 9.79
C GLU A 8 -13.51 6.92 9.36
N ILE A 9 -14.51 6.43 8.62
CA ILE A 9 -15.74 7.17 8.34
C ILE A 9 -16.83 6.49 9.15
N THR A 10 -17.49 7.23 10.02
CA THR A 10 -18.61 6.72 10.82
C THR A 10 -19.93 7.19 10.25
N ILE A 11 -20.92 6.28 10.24
CA ILE A 11 -22.26 6.56 9.71
C ILE A 11 -23.26 6.37 10.85
N VAL A 12 -23.98 7.44 11.20
CA VAL A 12 -25.03 7.44 12.23
C VAL A 12 -26.29 8.02 11.60
N GLY A 13 -27.41 7.29 11.71
CA GLY A 13 -28.68 7.73 11.13
C GLY A 13 -28.64 7.94 9.61
N GLY A 14 -27.71 7.29 8.90
CA GLY A 14 -27.52 7.46 7.46
C GLY A 14 -26.66 8.65 7.05
N ALA A 15 -26.08 9.39 8.00
CA ALA A 15 -25.20 10.53 7.74
C ALA A 15 -23.76 10.27 8.20
N VAL A 16 -22.80 10.71 7.40
CA VAL A 16 -21.38 10.75 7.76
C VAL A 16 -21.17 11.72 8.92
N GLN A 17 -20.41 11.32 9.93
CA GLN A 17 -20.15 12.18 11.08
C GLN A 17 -18.94 13.10 10.86
N GLU A 18 -17.90 12.61 10.17
CA GLU A 18 -16.68 13.38 9.92
C GLU A 18 -16.90 14.41 8.80
N SER A 19 -16.62 15.67 9.11
CA SER A 19 -16.92 16.85 8.29
C SER A 19 -15.68 17.52 7.68
N SER A 20 -14.48 17.17 8.14
CA SER A 20 -13.24 17.85 7.82
C SER A 20 -12.00 16.95 8.01
N TYR A 21 -10.81 17.50 7.82
CA TYR A 21 -9.55 16.82 8.17
C TYR A 21 -9.21 16.86 9.67
N TYR A 22 -10.02 17.56 10.47
CA TYR A 22 -9.86 17.60 11.93
C TYR A 22 -10.49 16.37 12.59
N ASP A 23 -11.61 15.88 12.08
CA ASP A 23 -12.33 14.70 12.58
C ASP A 23 -12.00 13.46 11.74
N TYR A 24 -11.82 13.59 10.42
CA TYR A 24 -11.24 12.53 9.59
C TYR A 24 -9.70 12.57 9.64
N GLN A 25 -9.14 11.83 10.60
CA GLN A 25 -7.73 11.89 10.94
C GLN A 25 -6.82 11.19 9.92
N TRP A 26 -6.02 11.99 9.22
CA TRP A 26 -4.87 11.49 8.46
C TRP A 26 -3.62 11.37 9.33
N LEU A 27 -2.70 10.51 8.89
CA LEU A 27 -1.35 10.47 9.44
C LEU A 27 -0.63 11.79 9.11
N ARG A 28 0.00 12.40 10.11
CA ARG A 28 0.81 13.61 9.97
C ARG A 28 2.28 13.26 9.73
N ILE A 29 3.06 14.27 9.33
CA ILE A 29 4.48 14.07 8.97
C ILE A 29 5.35 13.59 10.13
N ASP A 30 5.02 14.01 11.35
CA ASP A 30 5.67 13.63 12.60
C ASP A 30 5.30 12.21 13.07
N GLU A 31 4.23 11.64 12.52
CA GLU A 31 3.79 10.27 12.78
C GLU A 31 4.30 9.26 11.74
N ALA A 32 4.93 9.75 10.67
CA ALA A 32 5.47 8.89 9.61
C ALA A 32 6.74 8.17 10.12
N PRO A 33 6.78 6.83 10.11
CA PRO A 33 7.98 6.11 10.52
C PRO A 33 9.07 6.23 9.44
N PRO A 34 10.36 6.11 9.82
CA PRO A 34 11.43 5.88 8.87
C PRO A 34 11.06 4.73 7.92
N THR A 35 11.18 4.96 6.62
CA THR A 35 10.74 4.03 5.58
C THR A 35 11.87 3.79 4.60
N GLU A 36 12.18 2.53 4.36
CA GLU A 36 13.15 2.09 3.35
C GLU A 36 12.43 1.50 2.15
N VAL A 37 12.97 1.72 0.95
CA VAL A 37 12.40 1.23 -0.30
C VAL A 37 13.45 0.43 -1.04
N HIS A 38 13.17 -0.84 -1.27
CA HIS A 38 14.00 -1.73 -2.08
C HIS A 38 13.27 -2.06 -3.37
N ILE A 39 13.90 -1.75 -4.50
CA ILE A 39 13.37 -2.10 -5.83
C ILE A 39 14.00 -3.43 -6.24
N VAL A 40 13.18 -4.47 -6.29
CA VAL A 40 13.59 -5.78 -6.80
C VAL A 40 13.36 -5.82 -8.30
N THR A 41 14.42 -5.98 -9.08
CA THR A 41 14.34 -6.04 -10.55
C THR A 41 13.75 -7.38 -10.99
N GLY A 42 12.62 -7.34 -11.69
CA GLY A 42 11.99 -8.52 -12.29
C GLY A 42 12.68 -8.98 -13.58
N ARG A 43 12.20 -10.10 -14.13
CA ARG A 43 12.69 -10.65 -15.42
C ARG A 43 12.18 -9.89 -16.66
N SER A 44 11.07 -9.16 -16.52
CA SER A 44 10.47 -8.37 -17.60
C SER A 44 11.21 -7.04 -17.75
N SER A 45 11.57 -6.69 -18.99
CA SER A 45 12.11 -5.38 -19.34
C SER A 45 11.03 -4.29 -19.49
N THR A 46 9.75 -4.68 -19.46
CA THR A 46 8.62 -3.75 -19.59
C THR A 46 8.19 -3.25 -18.20
N PRO A 47 8.12 -1.92 -17.97
CA PRO A 47 7.63 -1.36 -16.71
C PRO A 47 6.19 -1.79 -16.41
N GLY A 48 5.95 -2.20 -15.15
CA GLY A 48 4.62 -2.51 -14.64
C GLY A 48 4.06 -1.41 -13.73
N GLY A 49 2.76 -1.48 -13.44
CA GLY A 49 2.12 -0.60 -12.45
C GLY A 49 2.59 -0.92 -11.03
N MET A 50 3.11 0.10 -10.33
CA MET A 50 3.62 -0.02 -8.95
C MET A 50 2.87 0.85 -7.94
N GLY A 51 1.99 1.75 -8.41
CA GLY A 51 1.39 2.80 -7.56
C GLY A 51 0.50 2.27 -6.44
N GLU A 52 -0.20 1.16 -6.66
CA GLU A 52 -1.11 0.57 -5.68
C GLU A 52 -0.51 -0.61 -4.92
N VAL A 53 0.61 -1.17 -5.38
CA VAL A 53 1.16 -2.44 -4.85
C VAL A 53 1.51 -2.34 -3.36
N GLY A 54 2.02 -1.19 -2.93
CA GLY A 54 2.35 -0.94 -1.53
C GLY A 54 1.09 -0.84 -0.66
N TYR A 55 0.02 -0.22 -1.13
CA TYR A 55 -1.15 0.14 -0.32
C TYR A 55 -1.82 -1.05 0.42
N PRO A 56 -2.22 -2.16 -0.25
CA PRO A 56 -2.90 -3.27 0.41
C PRO A 56 -1.98 -4.06 1.35
N SER A 57 -0.65 -3.95 1.19
CA SER A 57 0.31 -4.67 2.03
C SER A 57 0.50 -4.04 3.42
N VAL A 58 0.26 -2.73 3.56
CA VAL A 58 0.57 -1.99 4.80
C VAL A 58 -0.27 -2.45 5.99
N GLY A 59 -1.59 -2.60 5.81
CA GLY A 59 -2.50 -3.01 6.90
C GLY A 59 -2.13 -4.36 7.51
N PRO A 60 -2.03 -5.43 6.69
CA PRO A 60 -1.58 -6.75 7.14
C PRO A 60 -0.18 -6.76 7.75
N ALA A 61 0.77 -6.01 7.18
CA ALA A 61 2.13 -5.92 7.72
C ALA A 61 2.14 -5.37 9.15
N VAL A 62 1.39 -4.28 9.40
CA VAL A 62 1.26 -3.68 10.74
C VAL A 62 0.54 -4.64 11.71
N ALA A 63 -0.55 -5.28 11.28
CA ALA A 63 -1.28 -6.22 12.12
C ALA A 63 -0.40 -7.43 12.52
N ASN A 64 0.41 -7.95 11.58
CA ASN A 64 1.36 -9.02 11.86
C ASN A 64 2.48 -8.59 12.80
N ALA A 65 2.99 -7.37 12.66
CA ALA A 65 3.99 -6.82 13.58
C ALA A 65 3.43 -6.70 15.00
N ILE A 66 2.18 -6.27 15.16
CA ILE A 66 1.48 -6.24 16.45
C ILE A 66 1.32 -7.65 17.01
N PHE A 67 0.90 -8.62 16.19
CA PHE A 67 0.81 -10.01 16.63
C PHE A 67 2.16 -10.55 17.09
N ALA A 68 3.24 -10.28 16.35
CA ALA A 68 4.59 -10.69 16.74
C ALA A 68 5.05 -10.05 18.05
N ALA A 69 4.70 -8.78 18.29
CA ALA A 69 5.09 -8.06 19.50
C ALA A 69 4.25 -8.39 20.74
N THR A 70 2.98 -8.78 20.56
CA THR A 70 1.99 -8.84 21.65
C THR A 70 1.30 -10.20 21.79
N GLY A 71 1.42 -11.09 20.81
CA GLY A 71 0.64 -12.33 20.70
C GLY A 71 -0.85 -12.11 20.38
N ARG A 72 -1.32 -10.86 20.27
CA ARG A 72 -2.74 -10.55 20.00
C ARG A 72 -2.98 -10.37 18.52
N ARG A 73 -3.99 -11.07 18.00
CA ARG A 73 -4.44 -10.91 16.61
C ARG A 73 -5.42 -9.75 16.52
N VAL A 74 -5.12 -8.78 15.67
CA VAL A 74 -6.03 -7.68 15.33
C VAL A 74 -6.59 -7.93 13.94
N THR A 75 -7.92 -7.91 13.81
CA THR A 75 -8.64 -8.20 12.56
C THR A 75 -9.58 -7.06 12.15
N ARG A 76 -9.63 -5.98 12.93
CA ARG A 76 -10.45 -4.79 12.68
C ARG A 76 -9.55 -3.58 12.46
N LEU A 77 -9.89 -2.77 11.48
CA LEU A 77 -9.30 -1.45 11.25
C LEU A 77 -10.32 -0.36 11.60
N PRO A 78 -9.86 0.86 11.95
CA PRO A 78 -8.47 1.20 12.27
C PRO A 78 -8.01 0.53 13.57
N ILE A 79 -6.71 0.23 13.68
CA ILE A 79 -6.10 -0.35 14.87
C ILE A 79 -5.84 0.76 15.89
N ARG A 80 -6.46 0.67 17.05
CA ARG A 80 -6.40 1.68 18.11
C ARG A 80 -5.65 1.18 19.35
N PRO A 81 -5.10 2.08 20.17
CA PRO A 81 -4.48 1.70 21.44
C PRO A 81 -5.41 0.90 22.37
N VAL A 82 -6.72 1.19 22.33
CA VAL A 82 -7.74 0.45 23.10
C VAL A 82 -7.84 -1.03 22.69
N ASP A 83 -7.60 -1.35 21.41
CA ASP A 83 -7.64 -2.73 20.91
C ASP A 83 -6.50 -3.58 21.49
N LEU A 84 -5.45 -2.91 21.99
CA LEU A 84 -4.28 -3.52 22.59
C LEU A 84 -4.29 -3.45 24.13
N ALA A 85 -5.28 -2.82 24.77
CA ALA A 85 -5.26 -2.61 26.22
C ALA A 85 -4.99 -3.90 27.03
N GLY A 86 -4.06 -3.84 28.00
CA GLY A 86 -3.64 -4.99 28.82
C GLY A 86 -2.65 -5.95 28.16
N TRP A 87 -2.13 -5.64 26.96
CA TRP A 87 -1.15 -6.52 26.28
C TRP A 87 0.20 -6.62 26.99
N ARG A 88 0.62 -5.57 27.72
CA ARG A 88 1.90 -5.55 28.45
C ARG A 88 1.95 -6.53 29.62
N ASP A 89 0.79 -7.00 30.06
CA ASP A 89 0.67 -7.93 31.18
C ASP A 89 0.78 -9.39 30.70
N ALA A 90 0.72 -9.62 29.39
CA ALA A 90 0.85 -10.93 28.75
C ALA A 90 2.11 -10.94 27.87
N VAL A 91 3.22 -11.50 28.38
CA VAL A 91 4.41 -11.77 27.55
C VAL A 91 4.13 -13.04 26.74
N ALA A 92 3.56 -12.88 25.55
CA ALA A 92 3.64 -13.93 24.54
C ALA A 92 5.08 -13.98 24.01
N PRO A 93 5.66 -15.19 23.82
CA PRO A 93 6.98 -15.30 23.21
C PRO A 93 6.93 -14.69 21.81
N VAL A 94 7.86 -13.78 21.52
CA VAL A 94 8.06 -13.23 20.18
C VAL A 94 8.30 -14.42 19.24
N PRO A 95 7.47 -14.63 18.20
CA PRO A 95 7.79 -15.63 17.20
C PRO A 95 9.15 -15.25 16.62
N GLY A 96 10.08 -16.20 16.61
CA GLY A 96 11.41 -15.99 16.04
C GLY A 96 11.32 -15.43 14.62
N PRO A 97 12.38 -14.78 14.10
CA PRO A 97 12.35 -14.18 12.78
C PRO A 97 11.82 -15.20 11.77
N VAL A 98 10.67 -14.87 11.17
CA VAL A 98 10.14 -15.61 10.01
C VAL A 98 11.16 -15.40 8.91
N THR A 99 12.08 -16.36 8.79
CA THR A 99 12.97 -16.43 7.63
C THR A 99 12.04 -16.68 6.46
N PRO A 100 11.93 -15.75 5.48
CA PRO A 100 11.17 -16.06 4.29
C PRO A 100 11.86 -17.27 3.66
N GLU A 101 11.15 -18.41 3.62
CA GLU A 101 11.59 -19.55 2.84
C GLU A 101 11.80 -19.02 1.42
N PRO A 102 12.96 -19.27 0.78
CA PRO A 102 13.19 -18.79 -0.57
C PRO A 102 12.08 -19.37 -1.44
N THR A 103 11.16 -18.51 -1.89
CA THR A 103 10.15 -18.92 -2.86
C THR A 103 10.88 -19.61 -4.01
N PRO A 104 10.54 -20.86 -4.37
CA PRO A 104 11.16 -21.52 -5.50
C PRO A 104 10.95 -20.64 -6.72
N VAL A 105 12.02 -20.00 -7.17
CA VAL A 105 12.02 -19.22 -8.40
C VAL A 105 12.04 -20.24 -9.52
N ASP A 106 10.88 -20.53 -10.12
CA ASP A 106 10.78 -21.42 -11.28
C ASP A 106 11.78 -20.96 -12.37
N PRO A 107 12.77 -21.80 -12.76
CA PRO A 107 13.75 -21.43 -13.76
C PRO A 107 13.21 -21.46 -15.20
N SER A 108 11.95 -21.80 -15.46
CA SER A 108 11.45 -21.94 -16.84
C SER A 108 10.71 -20.70 -17.37
N PRO A 109 11.27 -19.91 -18.30
CA PRO A 109 10.46 -19.09 -19.18
C PRO A 109 9.88 -20.01 -20.26
N THR A 110 8.68 -20.55 -20.05
CA THR A 110 7.88 -21.03 -21.19
C THR A 110 7.65 -19.82 -22.09
N ALA A 111 8.31 -19.81 -23.25
CA ALA A 111 8.23 -18.73 -24.21
C ALA A 111 6.75 -18.44 -24.56
N VAL A 112 6.27 -17.27 -24.17
CA VAL A 112 5.02 -16.72 -24.70
C VAL A 112 5.28 -16.43 -26.19
N PRO A 113 4.52 -17.01 -27.14
CA PRO A 113 4.72 -16.69 -28.54
C PRO A 113 4.48 -15.19 -28.78
N PRO A 114 5.25 -14.53 -29.67
CA PRO A 114 5.08 -13.10 -29.90
C PRO A 114 3.67 -12.83 -30.41
N THR A 115 2.92 -12.01 -29.66
CA THR A 115 1.68 -11.41 -30.14
C THR A 115 1.98 -10.61 -31.40
N ALA A 116 1.28 -10.93 -32.49
CA ALA A 116 1.42 -10.23 -33.77
C ALA A 116 1.24 -8.71 -33.58
N ALA A 117 2.14 -7.93 -34.20
CA ALA A 117 2.07 -6.47 -34.20
C ALA A 117 0.72 -6.00 -34.79
N PRO A 118 0.05 -5.00 -34.18
CA PRO A 118 -1.13 -4.41 -34.79
C PRO A 118 -0.72 -3.61 -36.05
N PRO A 119 -1.52 -3.65 -37.13
CA PRO A 119 -1.20 -2.90 -38.34
C PRO A 119 -1.36 -1.40 -38.09
N ASP A 120 -0.31 -0.68 -38.45
CA ASP A 120 -0.19 0.74 -38.81
C ASP A 120 -1.48 1.55 -38.65
N ARG A 121 -1.70 2.09 -37.45
CA ARG A 121 -2.70 3.15 -37.26
C ARG A 121 -1.99 4.49 -37.08
N VAL A 122 -1.96 5.20 -38.21
CA VAL A 122 -2.05 6.65 -38.40
C VAL A 122 -2.01 7.44 -37.08
N ALA A 123 -0.85 8.08 -36.88
CA ALA A 123 -0.73 9.22 -35.98
C ALA A 123 -1.70 10.31 -36.47
N ASP A 124 -2.78 10.55 -35.74
CA ASP A 124 -3.51 11.80 -35.86
C ASP A 124 -4.18 12.17 -34.54
N ARG A 125 -3.72 13.32 -34.03
CA ARG A 125 -4.41 14.32 -33.21
C ARG A 125 -5.13 13.81 -31.96
N ILE A 126 -4.77 14.38 -30.80
CA ILE A 126 -5.62 15.36 -30.11
C ILE A 126 -4.90 15.94 -28.87
N TYR A 127 -4.84 17.27 -28.86
CA TYR A 127 -4.72 18.23 -27.73
C TYR A 127 -3.38 18.49 -27.03
N LEU A 128 -2.73 19.58 -27.48
CA LEU A 128 -2.04 20.56 -26.65
C LEU A 128 -2.95 21.79 -26.48
N PRO A 129 -3.07 22.36 -25.26
CA PRO A 129 -3.44 23.76 -25.14
C PRO A 129 -2.42 24.61 -24.34
N HIS A 130 -1.95 25.65 -25.03
CA HIS A 130 -1.57 26.99 -24.56
C HIS A 130 -0.28 27.24 -23.77
N LEU A 131 0.60 28.05 -24.40
CA LEU A 131 1.39 29.22 -23.89
C LEU A 131 2.62 29.38 -24.81
N LYS A 132 3.03 30.52 -25.37
CA LYS A 132 2.71 31.93 -25.20
C LYS A 132 3.23 32.67 -26.45
N ARG A 133 2.50 33.72 -26.82
CA ARG A 133 2.83 34.74 -27.84
C ARG A 133 4.18 35.40 -27.53
N ASP A 134 5.04 35.60 -28.53
CA ASP A 134 5.76 36.88 -28.75
C ASP A 134 6.69 36.85 -29.98
N GLY A 135 6.56 37.89 -30.82
CA GLY A 135 7.72 38.66 -31.27
C GLY A 135 8.30 38.39 -32.66
N ARG A 136 7.86 39.23 -33.61
CA ARG A 136 8.50 39.67 -34.88
C ARG A 136 8.22 38.85 -36.13
#